data_AF-A0A955EIY8-F1
#
_entry.id   AF-A0A955EIY8-F1
#
_cell.length_a   1.000
_cell.length_b   1.000
_cell.length_c   1.000
_cell.angle_alpha   90.00
_cell.angle_beta   90.00
_cell.angle_gamma   90.00
#
_symmetry.space_group_name_H-M   'P 1'
#
loop_
_entity.id
_entity.type
_entity.pdbx_description
1 polymer ?
#
loop_
_entity_poly.entity_id
_entity_poly.type
_entity_poly.pdbx_seq_one_letter_code
_entity_poly.pdbx_strand_id
1 'polypeptide(L)'
;MDTRSKNTNTPLERMRRRKGIGVAPDAETPSRRGLSAEDERLLRQILDSEQDYIDHPALHEKDAERRIFKDAPDVRKPDASWYQPVMDDVAGSRARLPKVTDQVILTGAEEVVLFLQFNFARFRVAELQEQVGQRRDGKPTLTQAREMLRWRRKAEEMREQIAETNLALVLAMAKRTRMSEVDFADLVSEGNMALLRAIDKFDCGRGFKFST
;
A
#
# COMPACT_ATOMS: atom_id res chain seq x y z
N MET A 1 -0.98 39.57 12.76
CA MET A 1 -0.08 38.77 11.91
C MET A 1 -0.26 37.32 12.33
N ASP A 2 -0.95 36.58 11.47
CA ASP A 2 -1.36 35.19 11.65
C ASP A 2 -0.19 34.21 11.65
N THR A 3 -0.19 33.26 12.59
CA THR A 3 0.40 31.94 12.37
C THR A 3 -0.54 30.88 12.95
N ARG A 4 -1.47 30.43 12.10
CA ARG A 4 -2.36 29.29 12.31
C ARG A 4 -1.52 28.02 12.43
N SER A 5 -1.46 27.44 13.63
CA SER A 5 -0.95 26.09 13.85
C SER A 5 -1.92 25.10 13.22
N LYS A 6 -1.49 24.39 12.17
CA LYS A 6 -2.28 23.32 11.54
C LYS A 6 -2.15 22.05 12.38
N ASN A 7 -3.21 21.72 13.12
CA ASN A 7 -3.39 20.42 13.75
C ASN A 7 -3.39 19.31 12.68
N THR A 8 -2.33 18.51 12.63
CA THR A 8 -2.29 17.25 11.88
C THR A 8 -2.87 16.13 12.75
N ASN A 9 -4.20 16.08 12.86
CA ASN A 9 -4.89 14.96 13.51
C ASN A 9 -5.03 13.82 12.48
N THR A 10 -4.11 12.86 12.50
CA THR A 10 -4.34 11.58 11.81
C THR A 10 -5.41 10.78 12.59
N PRO A 11 -6.30 10.03 11.92
CA PRO A 11 -7.32 9.20 12.60
C PRO A 11 -6.74 8.22 13.65
N LEU A 12 -5.48 7.82 13.46
CA LEU A 12 -4.69 6.98 14.38
C LEU A 12 -4.58 7.52 15.81
N GLU A 13 -4.68 8.83 16.04
CA GLU A 13 -4.51 9.40 17.40
C GLU A 13 -5.78 9.35 18.26
N ARG A 14 -6.95 8.97 17.70
CA ARG A 14 -8.23 9.05 18.43
C ARG A 14 -8.76 7.75 19.02
N MET A 15 -8.19 6.58 18.71
CA MET A 15 -8.90 5.31 18.95
C MET A 15 -8.10 4.24 19.71
N ARG A 16 -7.44 4.62 20.80
CA ARG A 16 -6.90 3.66 21.78
C ARG A 16 -7.96 3.01 22.70
N ARG A 17 -9.25 3.01 22.29
CA ARG A 17 -10.34 2.38 23.04
C ARG A 17 -11.45 1.88 22.10
N ARG A 18 -11.44 0.59 21.77
CA ARG A 18 -12.61 -0.32 21.88
C ARG A 18 -12.25 -1.77 21.48
N LYS A 19 -12.92 -2.70 22.15
CA LYS A 19 -12.70 -4.15 22.21
C LYS A 19 -13.08 -4.87 20.91
N GLY A 20 -12.30 -5.89 20.57
CA GLY A 20 -12.51 -6.81 19.45
C GLY A 20 -13.73 -7.73 19.61
N ILE A 21 -14.18 -8.24 18.47
CA ILE A 21 -15.26 -9.21 18.33
C ILE A 21 -14.75 -10.34 17.43
N GLY A 22 -14.60 -11.55 17.97
CA GLY A 22 -14.16 -12.74 17.24
C GLY A 22 -15.28 -13.43 16.46
N VAL A 23 -14.91 -14.19 15.42
CA VAL A 23 -15.81 -15.02 14.62
C VAL A 23 -15.21 -16.42 14.43
N ALA A 24 -16.03 -17.47 14.60
CA ALA A 24 -15.67 -18.89 14.44
C ALA A 24 -15.71 -19.35 12.96
N PRO A 25 -15.01 -20.45 12.58
CA PRO A 25 -14.92 -20.90 11.19
C PRO A 25 -15.92 -22.03 10.86
N ASP A 26 -16.44 -22.08 9.62
CA ASP A 26 -16.13 -23.14 8.65
C ASP A 26 -17.10 -23.28 7.45
N ALA A 27 -16.53 -23.83 6.36
CA ALA A 27 -17.07 -24.52 5.18
C ALA A 27 -17.53 -23.71 3.94
N GLU A 28 -16.79 -23.93 2.83
CA GLU A 28 -16.91 -23.30 1.51
C GLU A 28 -17.84 -24.05 0.55
N THR A 29 -18.65 -23.32 -0.23
CA THR A 29 -19.04 -23.69 -1.60
C THR A 29 -19.40 -22.40 -2.38
N PRO A 30 -18.81 -22.10 -3.56
CA PRO A 30 -19.07 -20.83 -4.23
C PRO A 30 -20.38 -20.89 -5.05
N SER A 31 -21.40 -20.19 -4.57
CA SER A 31 -22.66 -19.96 -5.29
C SER A 31 -22.52 -18.77 -6.26
N ARG A 32 -23.05 -18.89 -7.49
CA ARG A 32 -23.14 -17.86 -8.55
C ARG A 32 -23.88 -16.55 -8.17
N ARG A 33 -24.19 -16.32 -6.90
CA ARG A 33 -24.78 -15.09 -6.35
C ARG A 33 -24.05 -14.54 -5.11
N GLY A 34 -22.99 -15.20 -4.64
CA GLY A 34 -22.21 -14.81 -3.46
C GLY A 34 -20.79 -14.34 -3.79
N LEU A 35 -20.03 -14.02 -2.74
CA LEU A 35 -18.58 -13.84 -2.83
C LEU A 35 -17.90 -15.22 -2.90
N SER A 36 -16.70 -15.29 -3.46
CA SER A 36 -15.87 -16.50 -3.33
C SER A 36 -15.43 -16.66 -1.87
N ALA A 37 -15.01 -17.86 -1.47
CA ALA A 37 -14.52 -18.05 -0.11
C ALA A 37 -13.25 -17.24 0.20
N GLU A 38 -12.39 -17.03 -0.80
CA GLU A 38 -11.25 -16.13 -0.71
C GLU A 38 -11.69 -14.67 -0.49
N ASP A 39 -12.69 -14.21 -1.25
CA ASP A 39 -13.25 -12.88 -1.13
C ASP A 39 -13.94 -12.68 0.23
N GLU A 40 -14.59 -13.71 0.77
CA GLU A 40 -15.15 -13.67 2.11
C GLU A 40 -14.07 -13.55 3.18
N ARG A 41 -12.96 -14.29 3.07
CA ARG A 41 -11.83 -14.20 4.00
C ARG A 41 -11.19 -12.81 3.94
N LEU A 42 -10.92 -12.31 2.74
CA LEU A 42 -10.36 -10.97 2.55
C LEU A 42 -11.32 -9.89 3.07
N LEU A 43 -12.62 -10.02 2.82
CA LEU A 43 -13.61 -9.09 3.34
C LEU A 43 -13.64 -9.09 4.88
N ARG A 44 -13.58 -10.26 5.52
CA ARG A 44 -13.49 -10.34 6.99
C ARG A 44 -12.24 -9.62 7.51
N GLN A 45 -11.09 -9.81 6.86
CA GLN A 45 -9.86 -9.10 7.21
C GLN A 45 -10.00 -7.58 7.04
N ILE A 46 -10.62 -7.13 5.95
CA ILE A 46 -10.92 -5.70 5.73
C ILE A 46 -11.82 -5.19 6.85
N LEU A 47 -12.86 -5.92 7.27
CA LEU A 47 -13.76 -5.44 8.32
C LEU A 47 -13.15 -5.44 9.74
N ASP A 48 -12.19 -6.32 10.00
CA ASP A 48 -11.54 -6.44 11.32
C ASP A 48 -10.42 -5.41 11.53
N SER A 49 -9.79 -4.93 10.45
CA SER A 49 -8.68 -3.99 10.50
C SER A 49 -9.07 -2.62 9.97
N GLU A 50 -8.91 -1.56 10.78
CA GLU A 50 -9.14 -0.18 10.32
C GLU A 50 -8.18 0.18 9.18
N GLN A 51 -8.74 0.74 8.10
CA GLN A 51 -7.96 1.17 6.97
C GLN A 51 -7.38 2.56 7.20
N ASP A 52 -6.09 2.62 7.54
CA ASP A 52 -5.32 3.86 7.55
C ASP A 52 -5.11 4.38 6.11
N TYR A 53 -4.90 5.70 5.94
CA TYR A 53 -4.49 6.37 4.70
C TYR A 53 -3.84 7.73 4.99
N ILE A 54 -3.03 8.23 4.05
CA ILE A 54 -2.51 9.60 4.13
C ILE A 54 -3.47 10.53 3.40
N ASP A 55 -4.04 11.48 4.14
CA ASP A 55 -5.05 12.39 3.61
C ASP A 55 -4.43 13.41 2.64
N HIS A 56 -5.20 13.78 1.62
CA HIS A 56 -4.82 14.79 0.65
C HIS A 56 -6.07 15.49 0.10
N PRO A 57 -6.07 16.82 -0.12
CA PRO A 57 -7.25 17.55 -0.61
C PRO A 57 -7.88 16.97 -1.88
N ALA A 58 -7.06 16.45 -2.80
CA ALA A 58 -7.51 15.83 -4.05
C ALA A 58 -8.40 14.58 -3.85
N LEU A 59 -8.32 13.91 -2.70
CA LEU A 59 -9.14 12.72 -2.41
C LEU A 59 -10.63 13.07 -2.22
N HIS A 60 -10.91 14.31 -1.83
CA HIS A 60 -12.26 14.79 -1.47
C HIS A 60 -12.94 15.57 -2.61
N GLU A 61 -12.29 15.69 -3.77
CA GLU A 61 -12.88 16.34 -4.93
C GLU A 61 -14.04 15.50 -5.50
N LYS A 62 -15.08 16.16 -6.02
CA LYS A 62 -16.29 15.47 -6.52
C LYS A 62 -15.99 14.46 -7.64
N ASP A 63 -14.92 14.68 -8.38
CA ASP A 63 -14.44 13.85 -9.49
C ASP A 63 -13.07 13.22 -9.20
N ALA A 64 -12.70 13.08 -7.92
CA ALA A 64 -11.41 12.57 -7.49
C ALA A 64 -11.01 11.24 -8.16
N GLU A 65 -11.90 10.23 -8.20
CA GLU A 65 -11.60 8.94 -8.85
C GLU A 65 -11.19 9.11 -10.32
N ARG A 66 -11.92 9.96 -11.06
CA ARG A 66 -11.61 10.23 -12.47
C ARG A 66 -10.27 10.93 -12.59
N ARG A 67 -10.03 11.98 -11.80
CA ARG A 67 -8.80 12.76 -11.89
C ARG A 67 -7.56 11.97 -11.51
N ILE A 68 -7.67 11.11 -10.48
CA ILE A 68 -6.55 10.35 -9.93
C ILE A 68 -6.22 9.13 -10.79
N PHE A 69 -7.20 8.50 -11.45
CA PHE A 69 -6.96 7.27 -12.23
C PHE A 69 -7.09 7.41 -13.74
N LYS A 70 -7.96 8.29 -14.24
CA LYS A 70 -8.22 8.42 -15.69
C LYS A 70 -7.50 9.61 -16.32
N ASP A 71 -7.51 10.74 -15.64
CA ASP A 71 -6.92 11.98 -16.16
C ASP A 71 -5.44 12.15 -15.73
N ALA A 72 -4.95 11.24 -14.87
CA ALA A 72 -3.57 11.26 -14.41
C ALA A 72 -2.60 10.82 -15.52
N PRO A 73 -1.36 11.36 -15.54
CA PRO A 73 -0.31 10.87 -16.41
C PRO A 73 -0.06 9.37 -16.23
N ASP A 74 0.21 8.66 -17.32
CA ASP A 74 0.61 7.26 -17.26
C ASP A 74 1.99 7.12 -16.61
N VAL A 75 2.09 6.24 -15.62
CA VAL A 75 3.34 5.96 -14.91
C VAL A 75 3.83 4.59 -15.33
N ARG A 76 5.01 4.55 -15.96
CA ARG A 76 5.62 3.30 -16.45
C ARG A 76 5.74 2.29 -15.30
N LYS A 77 5.17 1.10 -15.49
CA LYS A 77 5.35 -0.01 -14.54
C LYS A 77 6.80 -0.50 -14.57
N PRO A 78 7.44 -0.71 -13.41
CA PRO A 78 8.79 -1.25 -13.33
C PRO A 78 8.83 -2.70 -13.82
N ASP A 79 9.93 -3.12 -14.43
CA ASP A 79 10.24 -4.53 -14.59
C ASP A 79 11.00 -5.01 -13.35
N ALA A 80 10.36 -5.82 -12.51
CA ALA A 80 10.94 -6.41 -11.32
C ALA A 80 11.49 -7.83 -11.54
N SER A 81 11.44 -8.37 -12.77
CA SER A 81 11.85 -9.75 -13.08
C SER A 81 13.32 -10.04 -12.77
N TRP A 82 14.16 -9.01 -12.73
CA TRP A 82 15.58 -9.11 -12.35
C TRP A 82 15.80 -9.41 -10.86
N TYR A 83 14.81 -9.17 -9.99
CA TYR A 83 14.99 -9.22 -8.55
C TYR A 83 15.07 -10.65 -7.99
N GLN A 84 14.19 -11.55 -8.43
CA GLN A 84 14.17 -12.93 -7.94
C GLN A 84 15.50 -13.67 -8.21
N PRO A 85 16.07 -13.64 -9.43
CA PRO A 85 17.37 -14.27 -9.69
C PRO A 85 18.52 -13.71 -8.83
N VAL A 86 18.49 -12.40 -8.54
CA VAL A 86 19.49 -11.77 -7.66
C VAL A 86 19.44 -12.36 -6.26
N MET A 87 18.23 -12.53 -5.71
CA MET A 87 18.05 -13.09 -4.37
C MET A 87 18.51 -14.56 -4.32
N ASP A 88 18.19 -15.34 -5.36
CA ASP A 88 18.59 -16.74 -5.46
C ASP A 88 20.13 -16.89 -5.54
N ASP A 89 20.82 -16.02 -6.30
CA ASP A 89 22.28 -16.02 -6.41
C ASP A 89 22.98 -15.59 -5.12
N VAL A 90 22.40 -14.62 -4.41
CA VAL A 90 22.87 -14.18 -3.08
C VAL A 90 22.77 -15.32 -2.08
N ALA A 91 21.64 -16.04 -2.04
CA ALA A 91 21.46 -17.20 -1.18
C ALA A 91 22.36 -18.38 -1.60
N GLY A 92 22.62 -18.54 -2.91
CA GLY A 92 23.39 -19.63 -3.50
C GLY A 92 24.92 -19.44 -3.55
N SER A 93 25.47 -18.38 -2.93
CA SER A 93 26.92 -18.08 -2.91
C SER A 93 27.58 -17.72 -4.26
N ARG A 94 26.81 -17.36 -5.30
CA ARG A 94 27.35 -16.82 -6.57
C ARG A 94 27.32 -15.29 -6.53
N ALA A 95 28.44 -14.70 -6.12
CA ALA A 95 28.58 -13.28 -5.76
C ALA A 95 28.56 -12.27 -6.95
N ARG A 96 27.80 -12.49 -8.02
CA ARG A 96 27.67 -11.48 -9.10
C ARG A 96 26.23 -11.07 -9.30
N LEU A 97 25.86 -9.95 -8.68
CA LEU A 97 24.61 -9.28 -9.02
C LEU A 97 24.62 -8.92 -10.52
N PRO A 98 23.57 -9.26 -11.29
CA PRO A 98 23.37 -8.76 -12.63
C PRO A 98 23.36 -7.23 -12.61
N LYS A 99 23.78 -6.64 -13.74
CA LYS A 99 23.68 -5.21 -13.95
C LYS A 99 22.19 -4.88 -14.10
N VAL A 100 21.61 -4.12 -13.17
CA VAL A 100 20.22 -3.63 -13.30
C VAL A 100 20.20 -2.58 -14.40
N THR A 101 19.74 -2.97 -15.59
CA THR A 101 19.84 -2.13 -16.81
C THR A 101 18.57 -1.35 -17.14
N ASP A 102 17.42 -1.69 -16.55
CA ASP A 102 16.14 -1.04 -16.84
C ASP A 102 15.41 -0.59 -15.56
N GLN A 103 16.17 0.04 -14.66
CA GLN A 103 15.59 0.61 -13.45
C GLN A 103 14.73 1.81 -13.83
N VAL A 104 13.41 1.70 -13.60
CA VAL A 104 12.50 2.84 -13.70
C VAL A 104 12.80 3.78 -12.53
N ILE A 105 13.25 5.00 -12.84
CA ILE A 105 13.44 6.06 -11.85
C ILE A 105 12.27 7.02 -12.01
N LEU A 106 11.40 7.08 -11.01
CA LEU A 106 10.26 7.99 -11.03
C LEU A 106 10.71 9.44 -10.81
N THR A 107 10.08 10.34 -11.53
CA THR A 107 10.06 11.76 -11.23
C THR A 107 9.20 12.01 -10.00
N GLY A 108 9.40 13.15 -9.32
CA GLY A 108 8.56 13.51 -8.17
C GLY A 108 7.08 13.65 -8.54
N ALA A 109 6.76 14.03 -9.77
CA ALA A 109 5.39 14.10 -10.26
C ALA A 109 4.76 12.70 -10.40
N GLU A 110 5.50 11.72 -10.92
CA GLU A 110 5.03 10.34 -11.02
C GLU A 110 4.89 9.68 -9.64
N GLU A 111 5.81 9.95 -8.70
CA GLU A 111 5.67 9.52 -7.30
C GLU A 111 4.35 10.04 -6.72
N VAL A 112 4.05 11.34 -6.89
CA VAL A 112 2.79 11.94 -6.43
C VAL A 112 1.58 11.23 -7.04
N VAL A 113 1.60 10.91 -8.34
CA VAL A 113 0.50 10.17 -8.99
C VAL A 113 0.28 8.81 -8.32
N LEU A 114 1.34 8.01 -8.16
CA LEU A 114 1.22 6.67 -7.55
C LEU A 114 0.73 6.74 -6.10
N PHE A 115 1.27 7.67 -5.31
CA PHE A 115 0.86 7.83 -3.90
C PHE A 115 -0.56 8.39 -3.77
N LEU A 116 -1.03 9.23 -4.69
CA LEU A 116 -2.43 9.65 -4.72
C LEU A 116 -3.36 8.49 -5.08
N GLN A 117 -2.99 7.67 -6.07
CA GLN A 117 -3.76 6.46 -6.43
C GLN A 117 -3.82 5.47 -5.27
N PHE A 118 -2.68 5.21 -4.61
CA PHE A 118 -2.59 4.34 -3.44
C PHE A 118 -3.46 4.84 -2.29
N ASN A 119 -3.33 6.12 -1.92
CA ASN A 119 -4.09 6.69 -0.81
C ASN A 119 -5.56 6.87 -1.14
N PHE A 120 -5.94 7.13 -2.40
CA PHE A 120 -7.35 7.12 -2.80
C PHE A 120 -7.98 5.76 -2.60
N ALA A 121 -7.32 4.67 -3.03
CA ALA A 121 -7.83 3.33 -2.84
C ALA A 121 -8.05 3.00 -1.35
N ARG A 122 -7.08 3.37 -0.48
CA ARG A 122 -7.21 3.21 0.99
C ARG A 122 -8.33 4.07 1.57
N PHE A 123 -8.44 5.32 1.13
CA PHE A 123 -9.51 6.24 1.50
C PHE A 123 -10.90 5.68 1.15
N ARG A 124 -11.08 5.10 -0.04
CA ARG A 124 -12.35 4.47 -0.43
C ARG A 124 -12.73 3.29 0.45
N VAL A 125 -11.77 2.44 0.82
CA VAL A 125 -12.01 1.35 1.77
C VAL A 125 -12.40 1.89 3.15
N ALA A 126 -11.70 2.91 3.65
CA ALA A 126 -12.00 3.54 4.94
C ALA A 126 -13.41 4.18 4.95
N GLU A 127 -13.78 4.90 3.89
CA GLU A 127 -15.12 5.49 3.76
C GLU A 127 -16.21 4.40 3.76
N LEU A 128 -15.99 3.28 3.07
CA LEU A 128 -16.92 2.15 3.06
C LEU A 128 -17.00 1.49 4.44
N GLN A 129 -15.89 1.34 5.18
CA GLN A 129 -15.90 0.83 6.54
C GLN A 129 -16.74 1.71 7.47
N GLU A 130 -16.58 3.03 7.38
CA GLU A 130 -17.35 4.00 8.16
C GLU A 130 -18.85 3.87 7.84
N GLN A 131 -19.21 3.84 6.56
CA GLN A 131 -20.60 3.64 6.13
C GLN A 131 -21.19 2.35 6.69
N VAL A 132 -20.42 1.26 6.72
CA VAL A 132 -20.86 -0.03 7.29
C VAL A 132 -21.01 0.05 8.80
N GLY A 133 -20.09 0.72 9.49
CA GLY A 133 -20.15 0.93 10.95
C GLY A 133 -21.34 1.79 11.39
N GLN A 134 -21.84 2.68 10.53
CA GLN A 134 -23.03 3.49 10.79
C GLN A 134 -24.36 2.71 10.60
N ARG A 135 -24.33 1.52 9.98
CA ARG A 135 -25.52 0.70 9.78
C ARG A 135 -25.91 -0.02 11.08
N ARG A 136 -27.22 -0.24 11.26
CA ARG A 136 -27.76 -0.97 12.43
C ARG A 136 -27.26 -2.42 12.54
N ASP A 137 -27.04 -3.08 11.40
CA ASP A 137 -26.58 -4.47 11.34
C ASP A 137 -25.05 -4.60 11.38
N GLY A 138 -24.31 -3.50 11.19
CA GLY A 138 -22.86 -3.48 11.06
C GLY A 138 -22.32 -4.31 9.89
N LYS A 139 -23.18 -4.65 8.90
CA LYS A 139 -22.82 -5.57 7.82
C LYS A 139 -22.82 -4.85 6.46
N PRO A 140 -21.79 -5.08 5.62
CA PRO A 140 -21.79 -4.52 4.27
C PRO A 140 -22.89 -5.15 3.41
N THR A 141 -23.48 -4.34 2.53
CA THR A 141 -24.24 -4.85 1.40
C THR A 141 -23.30 -5.57 0.42
N LEU A 142 -23.83 -6.45 -0.44
CA LEU A 142 -23.01 -7.13 -1.45
C LEU A 142 -22.27 -6.15 -2.38
N THR A 143 -22.89 -5.02 -2.71
CA THR A 143 -22.27 -3.94 -3.49
C THR A 143 -21.10 -3.32 -2.74
N GLN A 144 -21.29 -2.95 -1.46
CA GLN A 144 -20.22 -2.39 -0.62
C GLN A 144 -19.08 -3.38 -0.44
N ALA A 145 -19.39 -4.67 -0.21
CA ALA A 145 -18.39 -5.72 -0.09
C ALA A 145 -17.53 -5.85 -1.35
N ARG A 146 -18.15 -5.84 -2.54
CA ARG A 146 -17.43 -5.87 -3.82
C ARG A 146 -16.55 -4.63 -4.02
N GLU A 147 -17.04 -3.45 -3.67
CA GLU A 147 -16.26 -2.22 -3.74
C GLU A 147 -15.08 -2.24 -2.75
N MET A 148 -15.27 -2.70 -1.52
CA MET A 148 -14.18 -2.87 -0.54
C MET A 148 -13.09 -3.79 -1.08
N LEU A 149 -13.47 -4.93 -1.67
CA LEU A 149 -12.53 -5.88 -2.27
C LEU A 149 -11.81 -5.29 -3.47
N ARG A 150 -12.52 -4.59 -4.35
CA ARG A 150 -11.93 -3.88 -5.50
C ARG A 150 -10.88 -2.87 -5.04
N TRP A 151 -11.24 -2.00 -4.11
CA TRP A 151 -10.33 -0.95 -3.63
C TRP A 151 -9.19 -1.50 -2.80
N ARG A 152 -9.40 -2.57 -2.01
CA ARG A 152 -8.32 -3.24 -1.30
C ARG A 152 -7.29 -3.81 -2.26
N ARG A 153 -7.71 -4.55 -3.29
CA ARG A 153 -6.79 -5.08 -4.31
C ARG A 153 -6.08 -3.96 -5.06
N LYS A 154 -6.78 -2.86 -5.34
CA LYS A 154 -6.17 -1.70 -5.98
C LYS A 154 -5.09 -1.05 -5.12
N ALA A 155 -5.32 -0.94 -3.81
CA ALA A 155 -4.32 -0.43 -2.89
C ALA A 155 -3.08 -1.34 -2.85
N GLU A 156 -3.27 -2.67 -2.81
CA GLU A 156 -2.15 -3.62 -2.87
C GLU A 156 -1.39 -3.54 -4.20
N GLU A 157 -2.07 -3.43 -5.35
CA GLU A 157 -1.42 -3.25 -6.66
C GLU A 157 -0.53 -2.00 -6.69
N MET A 158 -1.04 -0.86 -6.18
CA MET A 158 -0.26 0.37 -6.15
C MET A 158 0.91 0.27 -5.16
N ARG A 159 0.71 -0.39 -4.01
CA ARG A 159 1.76 -0.63 -3.01
C ARG A 159 2.90 -1.48 -3.58
N GLU A 160 2.56 -2.54 -4.30
CA GLU A 160 3.50 -3.41 -5.00
C GLU A 160 4.27 -2.64 -6.07
N GLN A 161 3.58 -1.89 -6.94
CA GLN A 161 4.23 -1.08 -7.98
C GLN A 161 5.22 -0.06 -7.41
N ILE A 162 4.85 0.64 -6.32
CA ILE A 162 5.75 1.57 -5.63
C ILE A 162 6.96 0.81 -5.04
N ALA A 163 6.74 -0.36 -4.44
CA ALA A 163 7.82 -1.16 -3.87
C ALA A 163 8.79 -1.64 -4.95
N GLU A 164 8.29 -2.21 -6.04
CA GLU A 164 9.07 -2.71 -7.18
C GLU A 164 9.99 -1.64 -7.78
N THR A 165 9.47 -0.41 -7.91
CA THR A 165 10.23 0.74 -8.41
C THR A 165 11.43 1.08 -7.50
N ASN A 166 11.33 0.76 -6.21
CA ASN A 166 12.32 1.11 -5.19
C ASN A 166 13.23 -0.04 -4.75
N LEU A 167 13.05 -1.27 -5.28
CA LEU A 167 13.88 -2.43 -4.89
C LEU A 167 15.38 -2.21 -5.11
N ALA A 168 15.74 -1.53 -6.20
CA ALA A 168 17.15 -1.25 -6.50
C ALA A 168 17.76 -0.21 -5.53
N LEU A 169 16.96 0.70 -4.96
CA LEU A 169 17.43 1.58 -3.88
C LEU A 169 17.76 0.77 -2.63
N VAL A 170 16.90 -0.19 -2.26
CA VAL A 170 17.16 -1.08 -1.11
C VAL A 170 18.47 -1.84 -1.30
N LEU A 171 18.70 -2.43 -2.47
CA LEU A 171 19.96 -3.11 -2.77
C LEU A 171 21.17 -2.19 -2.70
N ALA A 172 21.04 -0.95 -3.20
CA ALA A 172 22.11 0.03 -3.14
C ALA A 172 22.44 0.43 -1.69
N MET A 173 21.42 0.60 -0.84
CA MET A 173 21.60 0.90 0.58
C MET A 173 22.22 -0.29 1.32
N ALA A 174 21.69 -1.50 1.14
CA ALA A 174 22.22 -2.72 1.78
C ALA A 174 23.69 -2.96 1.41
N LYS A 175 24.10 -2.67 0.17
CA LYS A 175 25.51 -2.76 -0.24
C LYS A 175 26.40 -1.77 0.49
N ARG A 176 25.93 -0.54 0.72
CA ARG A 176 26.67 0.50 1.43
C ARG A 176 26.80 0.19 2.93
N THR A 177 25.77 -0.41 3.52
CA THR A 177 25.70 -0.74 4.94
C THR A 177 26.24 -2.12 5.27
N ARG A 178 26.92 -2.80 4.33
CA ARG A 178 27.45 -4.15 4.55
C ARG A 178 28.48 -4.13 5.69
N MET A 179 28.06 -4.61 6.86
CA MET A 179 28.91 -4.87 8.01
C MET A 179 29.33 -6.34 7.99
N SER A 180 30.51 -6.66 8.51
CA SER A 180 31.12 -7.99 8.40
C SER A 180 30.32 -9.13 9.06
N GLU A 181 29.34 -8.81 9.91
CA GLU A 181 28.65 -9.78 10.78
C GLU A 181 27.21 -10.11 10.34
N VAL A 182 26.63 -9.38 9.38
CA VAL A 182 25.23 -9.57 8.95
C VAL A 182 25.17 -10.09 7.53
N ASP A 183 24.34 -11.10 7.29
CA ASP A 183 24.14 -11.64 5.94
C ASP A 183 23.50 -10.58 5.02
N PHE A 184 23.95 -10.54 3.78
CA PHE A 184 23.46 -9.57 2.80
C PHE A 184 21.98 -9.80 2.48
N ALA A 185 21.52 -11.06 2.44
CA ALA A 185 20.12 -11.39 2.25
C ALA A 185 19.22 -10.85 3.39
N ASP A 186 19.72 -10.91 4.62
CA ASP A 186 19.01 -10.38 5.80
C ASP A 186 18.92 -8.85 5.74
N LEU A 187 20.02 -8.16 5.39
CA LEU A 187 20.02 -6.70 5.22
C LEU A 187 19.03 -6.24 4.15
N VAL A 188 18.94 -6.97 3.04
CA VAL A 188 17.98 -6.64 1.97
C VAL A 188 16.55 -6.90 2.42
N SER A 189 16.30 -8.02 3.12
CA SER A 189 14.98 -8.36 3.65
C SER A 189 14.50 -7.31 4.66
N GLU A 190 15.38 -6.87 5.57
CA GLU A 190 15.09 -5.78 6.50
C GLU A 190 14.81 -4.46 5.76
N GLY A 191 15.64 -4.13 4.77
CA GLY A 191 15.46 -2.95 3.92
C GLY A 191 14.13 -2.93 3.16
N ASN A 192 13.67 -4.08 2.65
CA ASN A 192 12.37 -4.21 2.01
C ASN A 192 11.22 -4.03 3.00
N MET A 193 11.34 -4.57 4.21
CA MET A 193 10.33 -4.34 5.25
C MET A 193 10.29 -2.86 5.66
N ALA A 194 11.44 -2.18 5.74
CA ALA A 194 11.51 -0.76 6.00
C ALA A 194 10.89 0.06 4.85
N LEU A 195 11.17 -0.31 3.60
CA LEU A 195 10.57 0.28 2.41
C LEU A 195 9.05 0.19 2.46
N LEU A 196 8.49 -0.99 2.69
CA LEU A 196 7.04 -1.20 2.77
C LEU A 196 6.39 -0.32 3.86
N ARG A 197 7.03 -0.22 5.04
CA ARG A 197 6.56 0.68 6.11
C ARG A 197 6.64 2.15 5.71
N ALA A 198 7.68 2.55 4.98
CA ALA A 198 7.82 3.91 4.48
C ALA A 198 6.72 4.24 3.45
N ILE A 199 6.43 3.33 2.52
CA ILE A 199 5.32 3.47 1.55
C ILE A 199 3.99 3.70 2.28
N ASP A 200 3.72 2.93 3.32
CA ASP A 200 2.45 3.02 4.06
C ASP A 200 2.25 4.38 4.75
N LYS A 201 3.33 5.12 5.02
CA LYS A 201 3.35 6.36 5.80
C LYS A 201 3.81 7.60 5.03
N PHE A 202 4.23 7.46 3.77
CA PHE A 202 4.76 8.56 3.00
C PHE A 202 3.68 9.56 2.61
N ASP A 203 3.96 10.84 2.88
CA ASP A 203 3.09 11.96 2.54
C ASP A 203 3.65 12.73 1.35
N CYS A 204 3.09 12.44 0.17
CA CYS A 204 3.43 13.08 -1.09
C CYS A 204 3.08 14.59 -1.13
N GLY A 205 2.23 15.08 -0.21
CA GLY A 205 1.86 16.49 -0.10
C GLY A 205 2.96 17.36 0.53
N ARG A 206 4.00 16.75 1.12
CA ARG A 206 5.10 17.49 1.78
C ARG A 206 6.16 18.02 0.81
N GLY A 207 6.14 17.61 -0.46
CA GLY A 207 7.07 18.11 -1.49
C GLY A 207 8.48 17.52 -1.44
N PHE A 208 8.71 16.46 -0.66
CA PHE A 208 9.94 15.68 -0.70
C PHE A 208 9.80 14.50 -1.68
N LYS A 209 10.92 14.05 -2.26
CA LYS A 209 10.93 12.79 -3.01
C LYS A 209 10.87 11.61 -2.05
N PHE A 210 10.27 10.52 -2.49
CA PHE A 210 10.14 9.31 -1.67
C PHE A 210 11.50 8.69 -1.29
N SER A 211 12.50 8.83 -2.16
CA SER A 211 13.86 8.31 -1.95
C SER A 211 14.74 9.09 -0.96
N THR A 212 14.21 10.16 -0.34
CA THR A 212 14.95 11.01 0.63
C THR A 212 14.96 10.39 2.02
#